data_AF-A0A256FSG4-F1
#
_entry.id   AF-A0A256FSG4-F1
#
_cell.length_a   1.000
_cell.length_b   1.000
_cell.length_c   1.000
_cell.angle_alpha   90.00
_cell.angle_beta   90.00
_cell.angle_gamma   90.00
#
_symmetry.space_group_name_H-M   'P 1'
#
loop_
_entity.id
_entity.type
_entity.pdbx_description
1 polymer ?
#
loop_
_entity_poly.entity_id
_entity_poly.type
_entity_poly.pdbx_seq_one_letter_code
_entity_poly.pdbx_strand_id
1 'polypeptide(L)'
;MSGGAGPQPVTQGAVVSAVDREKISKIKSDLLQITSLAPHARGFAFEGFLASLFNAFGLEAQEPFRNRGEQIDGSFLFGGDTYLLEAKWHGQPIGVAELHTFHGKIEQKAAWARGLFVSNSGFTEQGLAAFGRGKRIICMDGLDLYEMLERKLLLTHVLERKVRRAAETGSAFVRVRDIFPR
;
A
#
# COMPACT_ATOMS: atom_id res chain seq x y z
N MET A 1 -39.85 4.34 -32.29
CA MET A 1 -38.63 5.18 -32.27
C MET A 1 -37.79 4.77 -31.08
N SER A 2 -36.60 4.27 -31.41
CA SER A 2 -35.34 4.11 -30.67
C SER A 2 -35.38 4.00 -29.14
N GLY A 3 -35.14 2.78 -28.65
CA GLY A 3 -34.66 2.51 -27.30
C GLY A 3 -33.18 2.93 -27.16
N GLY A 4 -32.91 3.79 -26.18
CA GLY A 4 -31.55 4.13 -25.76
C GLY A 4 -31.11 3.15 -24.68
N ALA A 5 -30.22 2.21 -25.04
CA ALA A 5 -29.47 1.46 -24.06
C ALA A 5 -28.52 2.42 -23.33
N GLY A 6 -28.76 2.63 -22.04
CA GLY A 6 -27.82 3.33 -21.17
C GLY A 6 -26.48 2.59 -21.09
N PRO A 7 -25.36 3.27 -20.85
CA PRO A 7 -24.07 2.62 -20.73
C PRO A 7 -24.11 1.66 -19.54
N GLN A 8 -23.90 0.37 -19.79
CA GLN A 8 -23.69 -0.61 -18.74
C GLN A 8 -22.39 -0.27 -18.00
N PRO A 9 -22.34 -0.40 -16.66
CA PRO A 9 -21.10 -0.24 -15.92
C PRO A 9 -20.15 -1.38 -16.32
N VAL A 10 -18.96 -1.01 -16.80
CA VAL A 10 -17.89 -1.95 -17.10
C VAL A 10 -17.31 -2.45 -15.78
N THR A 11 -17.93 -3.45 -15.16
CA THR A 11 -17.25 -4.32 -14.19
C THR A 11 -16.39 -5.30 -14.98
N GLN A 12 -15.25 -4.83 -15.49
CA GLN A 12 -14.22 -5.73 -16.00
C GLN A 12 -13.50 -6.35 -14.81
N GLY A 13 -13.81 -7.62 -14.54
CA GLY A 13 -13.05 -8.44 -13.63
C GLY A 13 -11.58 -8.44 -14.05
N ALA A 14 -10.70 -8.05 -13.14
CA ALA A 14 -9.27 -8.05 -13.33
C ALA A 14 -8.76 -9.48 -13.58
N VAL A 15 -8.60 -9.86 -14.85
CA VAL A 15 -8.01 -11.15 -15.22
C VAL A 15 -6.50 -10.98 -15.34
N VAL A 16 -5.76 -11.59 -14.42
CA VAL A 16 -4.29 -11.62 -14.42
C VAL A 16 -3.79 -12.56 -15.54
N SER A 17 -2.97 -12.03 -16.46
CA SER A 17 -2.41 -12.79 -17.58
C SER A 17 -1.37 -13.83 -17.14
N ALA A 18 -0.99 -14.78 -18.00
CA ALA A 18 0.03 -15.79 -17.67
C ALA A 18 1.39 -15.18 -17.30
N VAL A 19 1.83 -14.16 -18.05
CA VAL A 19 3.08 -13.42 -17.77
C VAL A 19 2.98 -12.68 -16.44
N ASP A 20 1.80 -12.14 -16.11
CA ASP A 20 1.58 -11.49 -14.82
C ASP A 20 1.59 -12.50 -13.66
N ARG A 21 1.12 -13.73 -13.88
CA ARG A 21 1.15 -14.79 -12.86
C ARG A 21 2.57 -15.17 -12.47
N GLU A 22 3.48 -15.30 -13.44
CA GLU A 22 4.89 -15.59 -13.16
C GLU A 22 5.56 -14.44 -12.40
N LYS A 23 5.31 -13.21 -12.82
CA LYS A 23 5.78 -12.00 -12.11
C LYS A 23 5.26 -11.97 -10.66
N ILE A 24 3.97 -12.19 -10.45
CA ILE A 24 3.37 -12.23 -9.11
C ILE A 24 3.98 -13.36 -8.26
N SER A 25 4.21 -14.53 -8.86
CA SER A 25 4.87 -15.65 -8.16
C SER A 25 6.30 -15.31 -7.75
N LYS A 26 7.05 -14.62 -8.62
CA LYS A 26 8.40 -14.14 -8.31
C LYS A 26 8.35 -13.12 -7.16
N ILE A 27 7.50 -12.10 -7.26
CA ILE A 27 7.33 -11.07 -6.22
C ILE A 27 6.95 -11.71 -4.88
N LYS A 28 6.06 -12.71 -4.87
CA LYS A 28 5.73 -13.46 -3.66
C LYS A 28 6.95 -14.17 -3.07
N SER A 29 7.75 -14.82 -3.90
CA SER A 29 9.00 -15.45 -3.46
C SER A 29 9.95 -14.43 -2.84
N ASP A 30 10.11 -13.27 -3.49
CA ASP A 30 11.00 -12.20 -3.00
C ASP A 30 10.54 -11.68 -1.62
N LEU A 31 9.23 -11.50 -1.41
CA LEU A 31 8.68 -11.14 -0.10
C LEU A 31 9.04 -12.16 0.99
N LEU A 32 8.91 -13.46 0.67
CA LEU A 32 9.23 -14.53 1.62
C LEU A 32 10.73 -14.60 1.92
N GLN A 33 11.59 -14.34 0.94
CA GLN A 33 13.04 -14.33 1.13
C GLN A 33 13.52 -13.25 2.10
N ILE A 34 12.85 -12.09 2.15
CA ILE A 34 13.19 -11.01 3.10
C ILE A 34 13.09 -11.50 4.55
N THR A 35 12.16 -12.41 4.85
CA THR A 35 11.99 -12.96 6.20
C THR A 35 13.23 -13.72 6.72
N SER A 36 14.05 -14.22 5.81
CA SER A 36 15.27 -14.98 6.10
C SER A 36 16.51 -14.10 6.29
N LEU A 37 16.43 -12.79 6.01
CA LEU A 37 17.57 -11.88 6.13
C LEU A 37 17.86 -11.51 7.60
N ALA A 38 19.05 -10.98 7.87
CA ALA A 38 19.38 -10.40 9.18
C ALA A 38 18.54 -9.13 9.44
N PRO A 39 18.15 -8.81 10.69
CA PRO A 39 17.21 -7.74 11.01
C PRO A 39 17.47 -6.39 10.32
N HIS A 40 18.72 -5.91 10.33
CA HIS A 40 19.08 -4.64 9.68
C HIS A 40 18.92 -4.67 8.16
N ALA A 41 19.24 -5.80 7.51
CA ALA A 41 19.13 -5.95 6.06
C ALA A 41 17.66 -6.01 5.59
N ARG A 42 16.73 -6.39 6.48
CA ARG A 42 15.31 -6.52 6.11
C ARG A 42 14.66 -5.20 5.75
N GLY A 43 14.97 -4.12 6.48
CA GLY A 43 14.39 -2.80 6.23
C GLY A 43 14.69 -2.33 4.81
N PHE A 44 15.96 -2.27 4.46
CA PHE A 44 16.41 -1.88 3.12
C PHE A 44 15.91 -2.82 2.01
N ALA A 45 15.93 -4.14 2.26
CA ALA A 45 15.38 -5.10 1.31
C ALA A 45 13.87 -4.92 1.10
N PHE A 46 13.15 -4.52 2.15
CA PHE A 46 11.71 -4.28 2.08
C PHE A 46 11.37 -3.01 1.29
N GLU A 47 12.13 -1.94 1.45
CA GLU A 47 12.01 -0.73 0.63
C GLU A 47 12.19 -1.06 -0.87
N GLY A 48 13.27 -1.77 -1.22
CA GLY A 48 13.53 -2.17 -2.60
C GLY A 48 12.48 -3.15 -3.16
N PHE A 49 11.95 -4.04 -2.32
CA PHE A 49 10.85 -4.91 -2.69
C PHE A 49 9.57 -4.12 -3.01
N LEU A 50 9.20 -3.14 -2.18
CA LEU A 50 8.01 -2.32 -2.42
C LEU A 50 8.12 -1.48 -3.69
N ALA A 51 9.29 -0.89 -3.94
CA ALA A 51 9.55 -0.19 -5.21
C ALA A 51 9.39 -1.14 -6.41
N SER A 52 9.95 -2.35 -6.33
CA SER A 52 9.83 -3.37 -7.39
C SER A 52 8.38 -3.82 -7.59
N LEU A 53 7.64 -4.02 -6.50
CA LEU A 53 6.22 -4.34 -6.51
C LEU A 53 5.43 -3.24 -7.23
N PHE A 54 5.60 -1.98 -6.84
CA PHE A 54 4.89 -0.85 -7.44
C PHE A 54 5.20 -0.70 -8.94
N ASN A 55 6.47 -0.83 -9.33
CA ASN A 55 6.86 -0.80 -10.74
C ASN A 55 6.27 -1.98 -11.54
N ALA A 56 6.18 -3.17 -10.96
CA ALA A 56 5.54 -4.32 -11.61
C ALA A 56 4.05 -4.10 -11.90
N PHE A 57 3.39 -3.20 -11.15
CA PHE A 57 2.01 -2.78 -11.36
C PHE A 57 1.88 -1.41 -12.06
N GLY A 58 2.96 -0.87 -12.62
CA GLY A 58 2.95 0.36 -13.42
C GLY A 58 2.73 1.64 -12.61
N LEU A 59 3.10 1.66 -11.33
CA LEU A 59 2.89 2.80 -10.43
C LEU A 59 4.05 3.80 -10.40
N GLU A 60 5.04 3.70 -11.29
CA GLU A 60 6.16 4.65 -11.41
C GLU A 60 6.84 4.97 -10.06
N ALA A 61 7.35 3.94 -9.39
CA ALA A 61 7.96 4.10 -8.09
C ALA A 61 9.33 4.80 -8.17
N GLN A 62 9.57 5.66 -7.19
CA GLN A 62 10.81 6.40 -6.97
C GLN A 62 11.52 5.86 -5.72
N GLU A 63 12.85 5.82 -5.80
CA GLU A 63 13.74 5.41 -4.72
C GLU A 63 13.64 6.33 -3.48
N PRO A 64 14.13 5.89 -2.31
CA PRO A 64 14.20 6.74 -1.12
C PRO A 64 14.90 8.07 -1.40
N PHE A 65 14.37 9.15 -0.82
CA PHE A 65 14.92 10.49 -1.02
C PHE A 65 14.94 11.30 0.27
N ARG A 66 15.79 12.34 0.28
CA ARG A 66 15.97 13.22 1.43
C ARG A 66 15.68 14.67 1.06
N ASN A 67 14.76 15.26 1.81
CA ASN A 67 14.59 16.70 1.88
C ASN A 67 15.38 17.24 3.07
N ARG A 68 15.53 18.56 3.19
CA ARG A 68 16.25 19.17 4.32
C ARG A 68 15.56 18.80 5.65
N GLY A 69 16.17 17.89 6.41
CA GLY A 69 15.67 17.42 7.70
C GLY A 69 14.61 16.32 7.64
N GLU A 70 14.36 15.73 6.47
CA GLU A 70 13.33 14.69 6.29
C GLU A 70 13.81 13.58 5.35
N GLN A 71 13.57 12.33 5.73
CA GLN A 71 13.74 11.17 4.85
C GLN A 71 12.38 10.52 4.57
N ILE A 72 12.16 10.21 3.29
CA ILE A 72 11.02 9.45 2.78
C ILE A 72 11.55 8.16 2.15
N ASP A 73 10.91 7.03 2.45
CA ASP A 73 11.38 5.70 2.03
C ASP A 73 11.05 5.39 0.55
N GLY A 74 10.28 6.26 -0.10
CA GLY A 74 10.01 6.22 -1.54
C GLY A 74 8.74 6.99 -1.90
N SER A 75 8.37 6.97 -3.18
CA SER A 75 7.06 7.45 -3.62
C SER A 75 6.60 6.72 -4.87
N PHE A 76 5.32 6.84 -5.23
CA PHE A 76 4.76 6.27 -6.45
C PHE A 76 3.53 7.08 -6.90
N LEU A 77 3.13 6.91 -8.15
CA LEU A 77 1.95 7.52 -8.74
C LEU A 77 0.77 6.54 -8.70
N PHE A 78 -0.39 7.03 -8.26
CA PHE A 78 -1.60 6.23 -8.25
C PHE A 78 -2.85 7.13 -8.31
N GLY A 79 -3.74 6.86 -9.27
CA GLY A 79 -4.99 7.60 -9.43
C GLY A 79 -4.81 9.10 -9.70
N GLY A 80 -3.68 9.51 -10.31
CA GLY A 80 -3.34 10.92 -10.56
C GLY A 80 -2.71 11.65 -9.38
N ASP A 81 -2.60 11.00 -8.21
CA ASP A 81 -1.97 11.56 -7.02
C ASP A 81 -0.58 10.95 -6.78
N THR A 82 0.29 11.71 -6.10
CA THR A 82 1.56 11.20 -5.59
C THR A 82 1.37 10.62 -4.19
N TYR A 83 1.80 9.37 -4.00
CA TYR A 83 1.84 8.70 -2.70
C TYR A 83 3.27 8.67 -2.19
N LEU A 84 3.50 9.24 -1.01
CA LEU A 84 4.74 9.00 -0.27
C LEU A 84 4.65 7.66 0.46
N LEU A 85 5.78 6.97 0.54
CA LEU A 85 5.91 5.68 1.19
C LEU A 85 6.66 5.82 2.51
N GLU A 86 6.14 5.17 3.54
CA GLU A 86 6.91 4.77 4.72
C GLU A 86 6.84 3.24 4.84
N ALA A 87 8.00 2.60 4.95
CA ALA A 87 8.14 1.15 5.01
C ALA A 87 8.77 0.73 6.34
N LYS A 88 8.11 -0.17 7.07
CA LYS A 88 8.64 -0.72 8.32
C LYS A 88 8.71 -2.23 8.27
N TRP A 89 9.93 -2.75 8.40
CA TRP A 89 10.16 -4.15 8.72
C TRP A 89 10.56 -4.29 10.19
N HIS A 90 9.57 -4.31 11.07
CA HIS A 90 9.77 -4.50 12.52
C HIS A 90 9.12 -5.81 12.98
N GLY A 91 9.56 -6.33 14.13
CA GLY A 91 8.97 -7.54 14.73
C GLY A 91 7.67 -7.27 15.47
N GLN A 92 7.49 -6.05 15.98
CA GLN A 92 6.30 -5.64 16.74
C GLN A 92 5.38 -4.77 15.88
N PRO A 93 4.05 -4.85 16.07
CA PRO A 93 3.11 -3.98 15.37
C PRO A 93 3.38 -2.50 15.68
N ILE A 94 3.13 -1.65 14.70
CA ILE A 94 3.41 -0.22 14.78
C ILE A 94 2.40 0.51 15.67
N GLY A 95 2.90 1.44 16.48
CA GLY A 95 2.11 2.29 17.38
C GLY A 95 1.66 3.59 16.72
N VAL A 96 1.03 4.45 17.54
CA VAL A 96 0.54 5.76 17.07
C VAL A 96 1.68 6.76 16.79
N ALA A 97 2.81 6.64 17.48
CA ALA A 97 3.90 7.61 17.40
C ALA A 97 4.48 7.67 15.97
N GLU A 98 4.72 6.51 15.37
CA GLU A 98 5.22 6.39 14.01
C GLU A 98 4.19 6.82 12.98
N LEU A 99 2.90 6.49 13.19
CA LEU A 99 1.80 6.95 12.33
C LEU A 99 1.71 8.49 12.33
N HIS A 100 1.79 9.12 13.49
CA HIS A 100 1.79 10.59 13.60
C HIS A 100 3.04 11.22 13.01
N THR A 101 4.21 10.58 13.19
CA THR A 101 5.46 11.05 12.58
C THR A 101 5.32 11.07 11.05
N PHE A 102 4.83 9.99 10.45
CA PHE A 102 4.60 9.94 9.01
C PHE A 102 3.52 10.93 8.55
N HIS A 103 2.42 11.04 9.29
CA HIS A 103 1.38 12.04 9.02
C HIS A 103 1.91 13.47 9.02
N GLY A 104 2.77 13.84 9.97
CA GLY A 104 3.42 15.14 10.01
C GLY A 104 4.22 15.43 8.73
N LYS A 105 4.88 14.42 8.16
CA LYS A 105 5.57 14.55 6.86
C LYS A 105 4.58 14.82 5.72
N ILE A 106 3.45 14.10 5.67
CA ILE A 106 2.40 14.28 4.66
C ILE A 106 1.77 15.68 4.72
N GLU A 107 1.56 16.22 5.93
CA GLU A 107 0.98 17.56 6.13
C GLU A 107 1.88 18.69 5.63
N GLN A 108 3.18 18.45 5.47
CA GLN A 108 4.13 19.41 4.90
C GLN A 108 4.23 19.34 3.38
N LYS A 109 3.46 18.46 2.73
CA LYS A 109 3.44 18.32 1.26
C LYS A 109 2.28 19.06 0.65
N ALA A 110 2.30 19.15 -0.68
CA ALA A 110 1.18 19.65 -1.44
C ALA A 110 -0.12 18.93 -1.06
N ALA A 111 -1.25 19.64 -1.17
CA ALA A 111 -2.54 19.13 -0.72
C ALA A 111 -2.95 17.80 -1.41
N TRP A 112 -2.49 17.58 -2.64
CA TRP A 112 -2.72 16.38 -3.44
C TRP A 112 -1.79 15.20 -3.09
N ALA A 113 -0.75 15.40 -2.28
CA ALA A 113 0.08 14.30 -1.80
C ALA A 113 -0.67 13.46 -0.76
N ARG A 114 -0.52 12.14 -0.87
CA ARG A 114 -1.08 11.15 0.06
C ARG A 114 0.03 10.27 0.61
N GLY A 115 -0.27 9.44 1.61
CA GLY A 115 0.68 8.50 2.19
C GLY A 115 0.19 7.05 2.12
N LEU A 116 1.13 6.14 1.88
CA LEU A 116 0.97 4.72 2.15
C LEU A 116 1.99 4.33 3.23
N PHE A 117 1.49 3.85 4.38
CA PHE A 117 2.33 3.26 5.42
C PHE A 117 2.25 1.74 5.29
N VAL A 118 3.38 1.08 5.01
CA VAL A 118 3.46 -0.37 4.94
C VAL A 118 4.27 -0.92 6.12
N SER A 119 3.64 -1.76 6.94
CA SER A 119 4.29 -2.41 8.09
C SER A 119 4.24 -3.92 7.98
N ASN A 120 5.37 -4.61 7.95
CA ASN A 120 5.37 -6.08 7.89
C ASN A 120 4.60 -6.72 9.07
N SER A 121 4.77 -6.20 10.29
CA SER A 121 4.11 -6.66 11.52
C SER A 121 2.72 -6.05 11.75
N GLY A 122 2.25 -5.19 10.83
CA GLY A 122 0.99 -4.47 10.95
C GLY A 122 1.02 -3.38 12.01
N PHE A 123 -0.14 -3.11 12.59
CA PHE A 123 -0.40 -1.96 13.46
C PHE A 123 -1.16 -2.41 14.70
N THR A 124 -0.88 -1.77 15.84
CA THR A 124 -1.64 -1.98 17.06
C THR A 124 -3.05 -1.40 16.92
N GLU A 125 -4.06 -2.08 17.48
CA GLU A 125 -5.44 -1.58 17.47
C GLU A 125 -5.55 -0.25 18.22
N GLN A 126 -4.87 -0.14 19.38
CA GLN A 126 -4.79 1.11 20.14
C GLN A 126 -4.11 2.22 19.32
N GLY A 127 -3.04 1.89 18.58
CA GLY A 127 -2.33 2.86 17.75
C GLY A 127 -3.20 3.40 16.62
N LEU A 128 -3.92 2.52 15.92
CA LEU A 128 -4.88 2.91 14.89
C LEU A 128 -6.04 3.75 15.45
N ALA A 129 -6.57 3.37 16.62
CA ALA A 129 -7.64 4.13 17.28
C ALA A 129 -7.16 5.53 17.69
N ALA A 130 -5.96 5.64 18.28
CA ALA A 130 -5.36 6.90 18.68
C ALA A 130 -4.96 7.79 17.49
N PHE A 131 -4.56 7.19 16.37
CA PHE A 131 -4.24 7.93 15.14
C PHE A 131 -5.46 8.71 14.60
N GLY A 132 -6.65 8.19 14.87
CA GLY A 132 -7.92 8.84 14.55
C GLY A 132 -8.35 8.62 13.10
N ARG A 133 -9.20 9.54 12.61
CA ARG A 133 -9.87 9.42 11.30
C ARG A 133 -9.56 10.59 10.37
N GLY A 134 -9.86 10.42 9.08
CA GLY A 134 -9.84 11.49 8.08
C GLY A 134 -8.44 11.90 7.64
N LYS A 135 -7.46 11.00 7.77
CA LYS A 135 -6.06 11.25 7.41
C LYS A 135 -5.84 10.95 5.92
N ARG A 136 -4.93 11.67 5.28
CA ARG A 136 -4.47 11.40 3.89
C ARG A 136 -3.51 10.20 3.80
N ILE A 137 -3.66 9.23 4.69
CA ILE A 137 -2.80 8.04 4.80
C ILE A 137 -3.68 6.79 4.77
N ILE A 138 -3.29 5.83 3.94
CA ILE A 138 -3.76 4.45 4.03
C ILE A 138 -2.63 3.54 4.53
N CYS A 139 -3.02 2.44 5.16
CA CYS A 139 -2.12 1.47 5.75
C CYS A 139 -2.26 0.10 5.08
N MET A 140 -1.15 -0.61 4.99
CA MET A 140 -1.06 -2.01 4.57
C MET A 140 -0.12 -2.76 5.50
N ASP A 141 -0.41 -4.04 5.74
CA ASP A 141 0.48 -4.90 6.49
C ASP A 141 1.11 -6.03 5.65
N GLY A 142 2.05 -6.77 6.24
CA GLY A 142 2.69 -7.90 5.56
C GLY A 142 1.70 -8.99 5.14
N LEU A 143 0.59 -9.13 5.86
CA LEU A 143 -0.45 -10.11 5.56
C LEU A 143 -1.33 -9.67 4.40
N ASP A 144 -1.64 -8.37 4.29
CA ASP A 144 -2.27 -7.76 3.13
C ASP A 144 -1.43 -8.01 1.86
N LEU A 145 -0.12 -7.79 1.94
CA LEU A 145 0.81 -8.05 0.83
C LEU A 145 0.80 -9.53 0.44
N TYR A 146 0.95 -10.43 1.42
CA TYR A 146 0.95 -11.87 1.18
C TYR A 146 -0.37 -12.34 0.58
N GLU A 147 -1.52 -11.95 1.15
CA GLU A 147 -2.84 -12.35 0.66
C GLU A 147 -3.13 -11.81 -0.73
N MET A 148 -2.75 -10.56 -1.00
CA MET A 148 -2.88 -9.98 -2.34
C MET A 148 -2.11 -10.82 -3.36
N LEU A 149 -0.85 -11.15 -3.08
CA LEU A 149 0.01 -11.92 -3.99
C LEU A 149 -0.48 -13.37 -4.14
N GLU A 150 -0.83 -14.01 -3.04
CA GLU A 150 -1.33 -15.39 -3.02
C GLU A 150 -2.62 -15.53 -3.83
N ARG A 151 -3.54 -14.59 -3.67
CA ARG A 151 -4.83 -14.57 -4.36
C ARG A 151 -4.74 -13.94 -5.74
N LYS A 152 -3.55 -13.47 -6.15
CA LYS A 152 -3.30 -12.80 -7.43
C LYS A 152 -4.23 -11.61 -7.64
N LEU A 153 -4.47 -10.84 -6.59
CA LEU A 153 -5.20 -9.58 -6.69
C LEU A 153 -4.29 -8.53 -7.30
N LEU A 154 -4.83 -7.69 -8.18
CA LEU A 154 -4.08 -6.54 -8.68
C LEU A 154 -3.87 -5.53 -7.55
N LEU A 155 -2.63 -5.07 -7.37
CA LEU A 155 -2.32 -4.07 -6.36
C LEU A 155 -3.11 -2.78 -6.55
N THR A 156 -3.27 -2.32 -7.80
CA THR A 156 -4.09 -1.16 -8.13
C THR A 156 -5.51 -1.29 -7.57
N HIS A 157 -6.16 -2.44 -7.81
CA HIS A 157 -7.50 -2.70 -7.29
C HIS A 157 -7.52 -2.77 -5.76
N VAL A 158 -6.50 -3.34 -5.12
CA VAL A 158 -6.39 -3.32 -3.64
C VAL A 158 -6.28 -1.90 -3.10
N LEU A 159 -5.43 -1.07 -3.70
CA LEU A 159 -5.24 0.33 -3.31
C LEU A 159 -6.53 1.14 -3.54
N GLU A 160 -7.21 0.98 -4.68
CA GLU A 160 -8.48 1.65 -4.97
C GLU A 160 -9.52 1.37 -3.88
N ARG A 161 -9.65 0.10 -3.48
CA ARG A 161 -10.62 -0.30 -2.45
C ARG A 161 -10.23 0.20 -1.06
N LYS A 162 -8.94 0.21 -0.72
CA LYS A 162 -8.43 0.79 0.53
C LYS A 162 -8.65 2.31 0.59
N VAL A 163 -8.33 3.03 -0.49
CA VAL A 163 -8.57 4.47 -0.62
C VAL A 163 -10.05 4.80 -0.48
N ARG A 164 -10.91 4.05 -1.19
CA ARG A 164 -12.36 4.22 -1.08
C ARG A 164 -12.85 4.00 0.35
N ARG A 165 -12.37 2.94 1.02
CA ARG A 165 -12.75 2.67 2.41
C ARG A 165 -12.29 3.78 3.35
N ALA A 166 -11.07 4.29 3.18
CA ALA A 166 -10.54 5.39 3.97
C ALA A 166 -11.38 6.67 3.77
N ALA A 167 -11.79 6.96 2.53
CA ALA A 167 -12.68 8.09 2.24
C ALA A 167 -14.08 7.92 2.87
N GLU A 168 -14.66 6.72 2.81
CA GLU A 168 -16.02 6.45 3.31
C GLU A 168 -16.10 6.40 4.85
N THR A 169 -15.05 5.94 5.53
CA THR A 169 -15.08 5.65 6.98
C THR A 169 -14.14 6.51 7.82
N GLY A 170 -13.16 7.14 7.16
CA GLY A 170 -12.05 7.83 7.79
C GLY A 170 -10.94 6.92 8.32
N SER A 171 -11.09 5.59 8.28
CA SER A 171 -10.12 4.63 8.83
C SER A 171 -8.92 4.45 7.90
N ALA A 172 -7.71 4.64 8.42
CA ALA A 172 -6.47 4.46 7.66
C ALA A 172 -6.19 2.98 7.30
N PHE A 173 -6.67 2.04 8.10
CA PHE A 173 -6.42 0.61 7.92
C PHE A 173 -7.70 -0.20 7.79
N VAL A 174 -7.68 -1.14 6.85
CA VAL A 174 -8.68 -2.20 6.67
C VAL A 174 -7.96 -3.36 5.98
N ARG A 175 -8.21 -4.59 6.40
CA ARG A 175 -7.48 -5.76 5.87
C ARG A 175 -7.96 -6.11 4.47
N VAL A 176 -7.06 -6.67 3.66
CA VAL A 176 -7.37 -7.19 2.32
C VAL A 176 -8.43 -8.29 2.41
N ARG A 177 -8.33 -9.24 3.34
CA ARG A 177 -9.38 -10.25 3.59
C ARG A 177 -10.77 -9.67 3.90
N ASP A 178 -10.83 -8.49 4.52
CA ASP A 178 -12.11 -7.87 4.92
C ASP A 178 -12.74 -7.13 3.71
N ILE A 179 -11.91 -6.58 2.81
CA ILE A 179 -12.36 -5.93 1.57
C ILE A 179 -12.75 -6.97 0.52
N PHE A 180 -12.00 -8.07 0.45
CA PHE A 180 -12.14 -9.13 -0.53
C PHE A 180 -12.48 -10.44 0.20
N PRO A 181 -13.72 -10.66 0.63
CA PRO A 181 -14.12 -11.91 1.27
C PRO A 181 -13.94 -13.11 0.32
N ARG A 182 -13.88 -14.31 0.90
CA ARG A 182 -13.89 -15.58 0.14
C ARG A 182 -15.32 -16.06 -0.09
#